data_AF-A0A7V3D6E9-F1
#
_entry.id   AF-A0A7V3D6E9-F1
#
_cell.length_a   1.000
_cell.length_b   1.000
_cell.length_c   1.000
_cell.angle_alpha   90.00
_cell.angle_beta   90.00
_cell.angle_gamma   90.00
#
_symmetry.space_group_name_H-M   'P 1'
#
loop_
_entity.id
_entity.type
_entity.pdbx_description
1 polymer ?
#
loop_
_entity_poly.entity_id
_entity_poly.type
_entity_poly.pdbx_seq_one_letter_code
_entity_poly.pdbx_strand_id
1 'polypeptide(L)'
;MAPPSLRLVGKPTLETAPRPSPQARRRRLVGRLAAGVALLVVMIWGAARWALPTAVTPADILATVAVADLPIVVTERGDLESSKTIDVRCEVEGHQIKIVDIVPEGTRVSKGQIVLRFDTEDLTKRFLEQEIKVKQAEGKTEASRKELEVQKNKADSEIAKAELTWELAELDKHKYLEGEYKVELEDRQGAIALA
;
A
#
# COMPACT_ATOMS: atom_id res chain seq x y z
N MET A 1 -78.93 59.85 -13.59
CA MET A 1 -80.40 60.00 -13.54
C MET A 1 -80.86 60.25 -14.97
N ALA A 2 -81.53 59.29 -15.60
CA ALA A 2 -82.09 59.38 -16.95
C ALA A 2 -83.31 60.35 -16.97
N PRO A 3 -84.00 60.62 -18.10
CA PRO A 3 -83.76 60.54 -19.56
C PRO A 3 -84.12 61.96 -20.15
N PRO A 4 -84.90 62.20 -21.25
CA PRO A 4 -85.23 61.49 -22.48
C PRO A 4 -85.15 62.36 -23.79
N SER A 5 -85.36 61.64 -24.91
CA SER A 5 -85.59 62.03 -26.30
C SER A 5 -86.62 63.13 -26.59
N LEU A 6 -86.50 63.80 -27.75
CA LEU A 6 -87.63 64.37 -28.50
C LEU A 6 -87.38 64.46 -30.03
N ARG A 7 -88.48 64.28 -30.76
CA ARG A 7 -88.69 64.15 -32.22
C ARG A 7 -88.50 65.47 -33.00
N LEU A 8 -88.46 65.39 -34.36
CA LEU A 8 -89.28 66.14 -35.36
C LEU A 8 -88.67 65.98 -36.80
N VAL A 9 -89.43 65.51 -37.82
CA VAL A 9 -90.08 66.28 -38.94
C VAL A 9 -89.07 66.90 -39.94
N GLY A 10 -89.15 66.87 -41.28
CA GLY A 10 -90.07 66.31 -42.30
C GLY A 10 -89.80 66.95 -43.70
N LYS A 11 -90.02 66.18 -44.79
CA LYS A 11 -90.42 66.56 -46.20
C LYS A 11 -89.41 67.28 -47.16
N PRO A 12 -89.65 67.35 -48.51
CA PRO A 12 -90.02 66.30 -49.49
C PRO A 12 -89.43 66.47 -50.94
N THR A 13 -89.84 65.56 -51.87
CA THR A 13 -89.94 65.66 -53.37
C THR A 13 -88.65 65.72 -54.22
N LEU A 14 -88.48 65.03 -55.36
CA LEU A 14 -89.39 64.91 -56.51
C LEU A 14 -89.29 63.56 -57.24
N GLU A 15 -90.44 63.16 -57.76
CA GLU A 15 -90.75 62.02 -58.60
C GLU A 15 -90.68 62.45 -60.08
N THR A 16 -89.96 61.71 -60.93
CA THR A 16 -90.21 61.67 -62.38
C THR A 16 -89.83 60.30 -62.93
N ALA A 17 -90.84 59.57 -63.42
CA ALA A 17 -90.74 58.40 -64.29
C ALA A 17 -91.23 58.80 -65.71
N PRO A 18 -91.25 57.91 -66.72
CA PRO A 18 -90.33 56.84 -67.14
C PRO A 18 -90.03 56.93 -68.66
N ARG A 19 -89.23 56.00 -69.23
CA ARG A 19 -89.36 55.48 -70.63
C ARG A 19 -88.41 54.30 -70.88
N PRO A 20 -88.89 53.13 -71.35
CA PRO A 20 -88.04 51.99 -71.71
C PRO A 20 -87.83 51.88 -73.23
N SER A 21 -86.66 51.39 -73.68
CA SER A 21 -86.48 50.85 -75.03
C SER A 21 -85.46 49.70 -75.08
N PRO A 22 -85.64 48.72 -76.00
CA PRO A 22 -85.13 47.35 -75.86
C PRO A 22 -83.88 47.09 -76.71
N GLN A 23 -83.04 46.10 -76.35
CA GLN A 23 -82.36 45.17 -77.28
C GLN A 23 -81.39 44.24 -76.54
N ALA A 24 -81.98 43.19 -75.98
CA ALA A 24 -81.29 41.97 -75.55
C ALA A 24 -81.35 40.94 -76.68
N ARG A 25 -80.23 40.64 -77.36
CA ARG A 25 -80.03 39.30 -77.97
C ARG A 25 -78.60 38.94 -78.39
N ARG A 26 -77.68 39.89 -78.59
CA ARG A 26 -76.29 39.60 -79.01
C ARG A 26 -75.25 39.47 -77.89
N ARG A 27 -75.55 39.93 -76.67
CA ARG A 27 -74.64 39.90 -75.49
C ARG A 27 -74.54 38.54 -74.76
N ARG A 28 -75.46 37.60 -75.03
CA ARG A 28 -75.58 36.34 -74.27
C ARG A 28 -74.59 35.24 -74.72
N LEU A 29 -74.00 35.35 -75.91
CA LEU A 29 -73.02 34.40 -76.44
C LEU A 29 -71.58 34.71 -75.99
N VAL A 30 -71.20 35.99 -75.98
CA VAL A 30 -69.86 36.43 -75.51
C VAL A 30 -69.69 36.21 -74.00
N GLY A 31 -70.76 36.41 -73.21
CA GLY A 31 -70.74 36.14 -71.77
C GLY A 31 -70.57 34.66 -71.42
N ARG A 32 -71.04 33.74 -72.28
CA ARG A 32 -70.90 32.29 -72.06
C ARG A 32 -69.47 31.78 -72.31
N LEU A 33 -68.79 32.33 -73.31
CA LEU A 33 -67.38 32.00 -73.58
C LEU A 33 -66.43 32.57 -72.53
N ALA A 34 -66.65 33.82 -72.08
CA ALA A 34 -65.86 34.42 -71.00
C ALA A 34 -66.04 33.67 -69.66
N ALA A 35 -67.26 33.23 -69.35
CA ALA A 35 -67.52 32.41 -68.17
C ALA A 35 -66.84 31.03 -68.26
N GLY A 36 -66.80 30.40 -69.44
CA GLY A 36 -66.11 29.13 -69.65
C GLY A 36 -64.60 29.23 -69.45
N VAL A 37 -63.96 30.29 -69.96
CA VAL A 37 -62.52 30.53 -69.77
C VAL A 37 -62.19 30.86 -68.31
N ALA A 38 -63.02 31.69 -67.64
CA ALA A 38 -62.84 31.97 -66.23
C ALA A 38 -62.95 30.71 -65.36
N LEU A 39 -63.90 29.81 -65.68
CA LEU A 39 -64.05 28.54 -64.97
C LEU A 39 -62.85 27.63 -65.19
N LEU A 40 -62.31 27.56 -66.41
CA LEU A 40 -61.09 26.81 -66.71
C LEU A 40 -59.87 27.37 -65.97
N VAL A 41 -59.69 28.69 -65.91
CA VAL A 41 -58.59 29.31 -65.18
C VAL A 41 -58.70 29.03 -63.67
N VAL A 42 -59.90 29.12 -63.09
CA VAL A 42 -60.12 28.78 -61.67
C VAL A 42 -59.88 27.29 -61.40
N MET A 43 -60.32 26.41 -62.31
CA MET A 43 -60.08 24.97 -62.21
C MET A 43 -58.59 24.63 -62.32
N ILE A 44 -57.86 25.26 -63.26
CA ILE A 44 -56.42 25.08 -63.43
C ILE A 44 -55.65 25.64 -62.24
N TRP A 45 -56.05 26.81 -61.72
CA TRP A 45 -55.40 27.43 -60.57
C TRP A 45 -55.67 26.67 -59.27
N GLY A 46 -56.88 26.14 -59.09
CA GLY A 46 -57.23 25.25 -57.99
C GLY A 46 -56.48 23.92 -58.07
N ALA A 47 -56.39 23.32 -59.26
CA ALA A 47 -55.65 22.09 -59.49
C ALA A 47 -54.13 22.30 -59.28
N ALA A 48 -53.57 23.42 -59.74
CA ALA A 48 -52.17 23.76 -59.51
C ALA A 48 -51.90 23.97 -58.01
N ARG A 49 -52.77 24.68 -57.28
CA ARG A 49 -52.62 24.90 -55.85
C ARG A 49 -52.76 23.62 -55.02
N TRP A 50 -53.52 22.63 -55.51
CA TRP A 50 -53.66 21.32 -54.87
C TRP A 50 -52.49 20.36 -55.23
N ALA A 51 -51.94 20.48 -56.43
CA ALA A 51 -50.84 19.65 -56.90
C ALA A 51 -49.45 20.13 -56.46
N LEU A 52 -49.29 21.38 -55.99
CA LEU A 52 -48.05 21.81 -55.37
C LEU A 52 -47.98 21.31 -53.91
N PRO A 53 -47.06 20.39 -53.57
CA PRO A 53 -46.85 19.99 -52.19
C PRO A 53 -46.41 21.21 -51.39
N THR A 54 -47.16 21.55 -50.35
CA THR A 54 -46.75 22.55 -49.36
C THR A 54 -45.58 21.94 -48.60
N ALA A 55 -44.36 22.40 -48.91
CA ALA A 55 -43.18 22.03 -48.14
C ALA A 55 -43.35 22.59 -46.72
N VAL A 56 -43.80 21.73 -45.81
CA VAL A 56 -43.79 22.02 -44.37
C VAL A 56 -42.32 21.94 -43.97
N THR A 57 -41.64 23.08 -43.91
CA THR A 57 -40.33 23.15 -43.28
C THR A 57 -40.50 22.66 -41.84
N PRO A 58 -39.82 21.59 -41.42
CA PRO A 58 -39.92 21.13 -40.04
C PRO A 58 -39.52 22.30 -39.13
N ALA A 59 -40.35 22.63 -38.15
CA ALA A 59 -40.03 23.66 -37.19
C ALA A 59 -38.83 23.19 -36.38
N ASP A 60 -37.69 23.87 -36.53
CA ASP A 60 -36.50 23.56 -35.74
C ASP A 60 -36.81 23.75 -34.26
N ILE A 61 -36.64 22.69 -33.48
CA ILE A 61 -36.81 22.71 -32.03
C ILE A 61 -35.58 23.41 -31.44
N LEU A 62 -35.68 24.73 -31.25
CA LEU A 62 -34.62 25.55 -30.69
C LEU A 62 -34.76 25.67 -29.16
N ALA A 63 -33.69 25.40 -28.43
CA ALA A 63 -33.61 25.60 -26.98
C ALA A 63 -32.56 26.67 -26.65
N THR A 64 -32.82 27.47 -25.61
CA THR A 64 -31.90 28.52 -25.16
C THR A 64 -30.71 27.89 -24.45
N VAL A 65 -29.50 28.07 -24.99
CA VAL A 65 -28.26 27.56 -24.38
C VAL A 65 -27.80 28.55 -23.30
N ALA A 66 -27.52 28.04 -22.10
CA ALA A 66 -26.92 28.79 -21.01
C ALA A 66 -25.59 28.15 -20.61
N VAL A 67 -24.58 28.98 -20.33
CA VAL A 67 -23.30 28.51 -19.81
C VAL A 67 -23.48 28.22 -18.31
N ALA A 68 -23.22 26.98 -17.92
CA ALA A 68 -23.25 26.54 -16.53
C ALA A 68 -22.08 25.59 -16.29
N ASP A 69 -21.63 25.52 -15.04
CA ASP A 69 -20.60 24.57 -14.65
C ASP A 69 -21.19 23.16 -14.62
N LEU A 70 -20.77 22.33 -15.58
CA LEU A 70 -21.12 20.92 -15.64
C LEU A 70 -20.03 20.11 -14.92
N PRO A 71 -20.27 19.59 -13.71
CA PRO A 71 -19.30 18.72 -13.04
C PRO A 71 -19.20 17.39 -13.78
N ILE A 72 -18.07 17.15 -14.43
CA ILE A 72 -17.75 15.86 -15.07
C ILE A 72 -17.19 14.95 -13.97
N VAL A 73 -18.07 14.13 -13.36
CA VAL A 73 -17.69 13.15 -12.35
C VAL A 73 -17.51 11.79 -13.02
N VAL A 74 -16.29 11.26 -12.98
CA VAL A 74 -15.97 9.91 -13.45
C VAL A 74 -16.01 8.97 -12.24
N THR A 75 -16.99 8.07 -12.21
CA THR A 75 -17.10 7.06 -11.15
C THR A 75 -16.32 5.82 -11.56
N GLU A 76 -15.12 5.67 -11.00
CA GLU A 76 -14.33 4.46 -11.16
C GLU A 76 -14.70 3.45 -10.07
N ARG A 77 -14.73 2.16 -10.45
CA ARG A 77 -14.85 1.07 -9.50
C ARG A 77 -13.46 0.51 -9.24
N GLY A 78 -13.07 0.45 -7.98
CA GLY A 78 -11.85 -0.18 -7.54
C GLY A 78 -12.08 -0.92 -6.23
N ASP A 79 -11.18 -1.83 -5.91
CA ASP A 79 -11.21 -2.57 -4.66
C ASP A 79 -10.38 -1.85 -3.61
N LEU A 80 -10.85 -1.89 -2.36
CA LEU A 80 -10.12 -1.35 -1.23
C LEU A 80 -9.25 -2.46 -0.63
N GLU A 81 -7.94 -2.22 -0.61
CA GLU A 81 -6.98 -3.05 0.10
C GLU A 81 -6.44 -2.33 1.34
N SER A 82 -5.91 -3.11 2.29
CA SER A 82 -5.22 -2.55 3.44
C SER A 82 -3.97 -1.80 2.98
N SER A 83 -3.78 -0.58 3.47
CA SER A 83 -2.57 0.19 3.21
C SER A 83 -1.29 -0.51 3.70
N LYS A 84 -1.40 -1.40 4.69
CA LYS A 84 -0.30 -2.18 5.21
C LYS A 84 -0.80 -3.48 5.84
N THR A 85 -0.35 -4.60 5.30
CA THR A 85 -0.61 -5.94 5.85
C THR A 85 0.69 -6.50 6.43
N ILE A 86 0.62 -7.03 7.65
CA ILE A 86 1.76 -7.65 8.33
C ILE A 86 1.31 -9.04 8.80
N ASP A 87 1.92 -10.06 8.22
CA ASP A 87 1.69 -11.44 8.64
C ASP A 87 2.65 -11.79 9.76
N VAL A 88 2.11 -12.02 10.96
CA VAL A 88 2.89 -12.45 12.12
C VAL A 88 2.98 -13.96 12.13
N ARG A 89 4.20 -14.50 12.10
CA ARG A 89 4.47 -15.93 12.20
C ARG A 89 5.20 -16.24 13.50
N CYS A 90 5.02 -17.44 14.02
CA CYS A 90 5.81 -17.90 15.14
C CYS A 90 7.24 -18.19 14.65
N GLU A 91 8.23 -17.48 15.19
CA GLU A 91 9.66 -17.68 14.90
C GLU A 91 10.33 -18.67 15.86
N VAL A 92 9.62 -19.09 16.92
CA VAL A 92 10.19 -19.94 17.96
C VAL A 92 10.34 -21.36 17.43
N GLU A 93 11.57 -21.87 17.44
CA GLU A 93 11.89 -23.23 17.05
C GLU A 93 11.42 -24.23 18.12
N GLY A 94 10.41 -25.02 17.80
CA GLY A 94 9.85 -26.01 18.72
C GLY A 94 8.70 -26.81 18.13
N HIS A 95 8.44 -27.98 18.71
CA HIS A 95 7.23 -28.75 18.42
C HIS A 95 6.17 -28.41 19.46
N GLN A 96 4.95 -28.08 19.02
CA GLN A 96 3.77 -27.86 19.87
C GLN A 96 3.90 -26.74 20.92
N ILE A 97 4.18 -25.52 20.47
CA ILE A 97 4.18 -24.35 21.36
C ILE A 97 2.75 -23.98 21.72
N LYS A 98 2.43 -24.03 23.01
CA LYS A 98 1.10 -23.69 23.53
C LYS A 98 0.94 -22.18 23.63
N ILE A 99 -0.25 -21.69 23.32
CA ILE A 99 -0.63 -20.30 23.49
C ILE A 99 -1.22 -20.15 24.90
N VAL A 100 -0.64 -19.26 25.71
CA VAL A 100 -1.08 -18.95 27.07
C VAL A 100 -2.16 -17.87 27.05
N ASP A 101 -1.96 -16.86 26.21
CA ASP A 101 -2.85 -15.71 26.12
C ASP A 101 -2.91 -15.20 24.67
N ILE A 102 -4.10 -14.80 24.25
CA ILE A 102 -4.36 -14.25 22.92
C ILE A 102 -5.39 -13.13 23.02
N VAL A 103 -5.08 -12.00 22.42
CA VAL A 103 -6.01 -10.86 22.34
C VAL A 103 -7.20 -11.23 21.44
N PRO A 104 -8.45 -10.86 21.82
CA PRO A 104 -9.63 -11.13 21.01
C PRO A 104 -9.53 -10.57 19.59
N GLU A 105 -10.11 -11.28 18.64
CA GLU A 105 -10.16 -10.89 17.24
C GLU A 105 -10.88 -9.53 17.05
N GLY A 106 -10.45 -8.76 16.06
CA GLY A 106 -11.01 -7.43 15.77
C GLY A 106 -10.55 -6.30 16.72
N THR A 107 -9.71 -6.61 17.71
CA THR A 107 -9.15 -5.59 18.62
C THR A 107 -8.12 -4.71 17.90
N ARG A 108 -8.24 -3.38 18.05
CA ARG A 108 -7.22 -2.45 17.56
C ARG A 108 -5.99 -2.50 18.45
N VAL A 109 -4.87 -2.99 17.93
CA VAL A 109 -3.60 -3.09 18.66
C VAL A 109 -2.63 -1.99 18.26
N SER A 110 -1.81 -1.54 19.21
CA SER A 110 -0.74 -0.58 18.95
C SER A 110 0.59 -1.29 18.68
N LYS A 111 1.53 -0.60 18.03
CA LYS A 111 2.87 -1.15 17.78
C LYS A 111 3.56 -1.49 19.10
N GLY A 112 4.00 -2.75 19.25
CA GLY A 112 4.69 -3.24 20.44
C GLY A 112 3.78 -3.79 21.54
N GLN A 113 2.46 -3.78 21.33
CA GLN A 113 1.53 -4.46 22.23
C GLN A 113 1.67 -5.99 22.08
N ILE A 114 1.64 -6.71 23.19
CA ILE A 114 1.63 -8.17 23.19
C ILE A 114 0.26 -8.63 22.69
N VAL A 115 0.23 -9.24 21.51
CA VAL A 115 -0.99 -9.79 20.89
C VAL A 115 -1.18 -11.26 21.28
N LEU A 116 -0.08 -11.97 21.46
CA LEU A 116 -0.07 -13.40 21.74
C LEU A 116 1.12 -13.72 22.65
N ARG A 117 0.89 -14.57 23.65
CA ARG A 117 1.92 -15.08 24.55
C ARG A 117 2.02 -16.59 24.45
N PHE A 118 3.23 -17.09 24.25
CA PHE A 118 3.52 -18.52 24.23
C PHE A 118 3.94 -19.02 25.61
N ASP A 119 3.71 -20.31 25.86
CA ASP A 119 4.29 -21.01 27.01
C ASP A 119 5.80 -21.16 26.81
N THR A 120 6.57 -20.77 27.82
CA THR A 120 8.03 -20.71 27.78
C THR A 120 8.69 -21.70 28.75
N GLU A 121 7.94 -22.44 29.55
CA GLU A 121 8.52 -23.26 30.63
C GLU A 121 9.59 -24.23 30.13
N ASP A 122 9.30 -24.99 29.07
CA ASP A 122 10.24 -25.98 28.54
C ASP A 122 11.43 -25.34 27.81
N LEU A 123 11.22 -24.16 27.19
CA LEU A 123 12.31 -23.40 26.58
C LEU A 123 13.24 -22.82 27.65
N THR A 124 12.68 -22.29 28.74
CA THR A 124 13.44 -21.78 29.86
C THR A 124 14.22 -22.90 30.55
N LYS A 125 13.64 -24.10 30.73
CA LYS A 125 14.36 -25.27 31.25
C LYS A 125 15.55 -25.63 30.36
N ARG A 126 15.35 -25.73 29.04
CA ARG A 126 16.43 -26.03 28.09
C ARG A 126 17.52 -24.96 28.09
N PHE A 127 17.13 -23.69 28.17
CA PHE A 127 18.06 -22.58 28.27
C PHE A 127 18.92 -22.70 29.54
N LEU A 128 18.32 -22.95 30.70
CA LEU A 128 19.02 -23.12 31.96
C LEU A 128 19.96 -24.34 31.93
N GLU A 129 19.53 -25.46 31.35
CA GLU A 129 20.38 -26.64 31.16
C GLU A 129 21.60 -26.33 30.28
N GLN A 130 21.42 -25.58 29.19
CA GLN A 130 22.51 -25.14 28.33
C GLN A 130 23.45 -24.18 29.06
N GLU A 131 22.91 -23.24 29.82
CA GLU A 131 23.69 -22.30 30.63
C GLU A 131 24.55 -23.03 31.67
N ILE A 132 23.99 -24.05 32.34
CA ILE A 132 24.75 -24.91 33.27
C ILE A 132 25.89 -25.62 32.54
N LYS A 133 25.65 -26.17 31.35
CA LYS A 133 26.69 -26.85 30.55
C LYS A 133 27.81 -25.89 30.15
N VAL A 134 27.47 -24.67 29.75
CA VAL A 134 28.45 -23.63 29.41
C VAL A 134 29.30 -23.30 30.64
N LYS A 135 28.68 -23.01 31.79
CA LYS A 135 29.40 -22.71 33.05
C LYS A 135 30.30 -23.85 33.51
N GLN A 136 29.86 -25.09 33.37
CA GLN A 136 30.69 -26.27 33.67
C GLN A 136 31.89 -26.39 32.72
N ALA A 137 31.68 -26.14 31.42
CA ALA A 137 32.76 -26.16 30.43
C ALA A 137 33.78 -25.03 30.68
N GLU A 138 33.31 -23.84 31.02
CA GLU A 138 34.15 -22.70 31.41
C GLU A 138 34.96 -23.03 32.67
N GLY A 139 34.32 -23.52 33.73
CA GLY A 139 35.00 -23.94 34.96
C GLY A 139 36.04 -25.02 34.72
N LYS A 140 35.74 -26.01 33.86
CA LYS A 140 36.70 -27.06 33.48
C LYS A 140 37.90 -26.50 32.71
N THR A 141 37.66 -25.52 31.84
CA THR A 141 38.69 -24.86 31.03
C THR A 141 39.62 -24.04 31.93
N GLU A 142 39.05 -23.29 32.88
CA GLU A 142 39.81 -22.53 33.86
C GLU A 142 40.63 -23.44 34.78
N ALA A 143 40.03 -24.52 35.30
CA ALA A 143 40.72 -25.51 36.12
C ALA A 143 41.89 -26.16 35.37
N SER A 144 41.67 -26.54 34.10
CA SER A 144 42.71 -27.16 33.27
C SER A 144 43.84 -26.17 32.95
N ARG A 145 43.52 -24.88 32.78
CA ARG A 145 44.53 -23.83 32.59
C ARG A 145 45.37 -23.62 33.83
N LYS A 146 44.73 -23.55 35.01
CA LYS A 146 45.42 -23.41 36.30
C LYS A 146 46.29 -24.64 36.60
N GLU A 147 45.79 -25.84 36.32
CA GLU A 147 46.57 -27.07 36.49
C GLU A 147 47.81 -27.07 35.58
N LEU A 148 47.66 -26.69 34.31
CA LEU A 148 48.79 -26.56 33.39
C LEU A 148 49.86 -25.58 33.92
N GLU A 149 49.43 -24.45 34.49
CA GLU A 149 50.34 -23.46 35.08
C GLU A 149 51.08 -24.01 36.31
N VAL A 150 50.37 -24.73 37.19
CA VAL A 150 50.98 -25.41 38.34
C VAL A 150 52.01 -26.45 37.89
N GLN A 151 51.68 -27.26 36.88
CA GLN A 151 52.60 -28.29 36.36
C GLN A 151 53.83 -27.68 35.72
N LYS A 152 53.71 -26.55 35.01
CA LYS A 152 54.87 -25.80 34.48
C LYS A 152 55.78 -25.31 35.59
N ASN A 153 55.22 -24.63 36.60
CA ASN A 153 56.00 -24.13 37.73
C ASN A 153 56.69 -25.25 38.51
N LYS A 154 56.02 -26.41 38.63
CA LYS A 154 56.60 -27.61 39.25
C LYS A 154 57.75 -28.17 38.42
N ALA A 155 57.58 -28.28 37.10
CA ALA A 155 58.63 -28.74 36.19
C ALA A 155 59.85 -27.81 36.24
N ASP A 156 59.65 -26.50 36.19
CA ASP A 156 60.74 -25.52 36.30
C ASP A 156 61.48 -25.63 37.63
N SER A 157 60.74 -25.84 38.73
CA SER A 157 61.33 -26.05 40.06
C SER A 157 62.11 -27.37 40.16
N GLU A 158 61.66 -28.43 39.49
CA GLU A 158 62.35 -29.71 39.45
C GLU A 158 63.63 -29.64 38.62
N ILE A 159 63.60 -28.91 37.49
CA ILE A 159 64.79 -28.63 36.68
C ILE A 159 65.83 -27.85 37.51
N ALA A 160 65.43 -26.75 38.16
CA ALA A 160 66.35 -25.96 38.99
C ALA A 160 66.96 -26.77 40.14
N LYS A 161 66.19 -27.68 40.76
CA LYS A 161 66.71 -28.59 41.79
C LYS A 161 67.72 -29.58 41.21
N ALA A 162 67.46 -30.13 40.03
CA ALA A 162 68.36 -31.06 39.37
C ALA A 162 69.68 -30.36 38.97
N GLU A 163 69.61 -29.13 38.45
CA GLU A 163 70.77 -28.30 38.13
C GLU A 163 71.61 -28.00 39.37
N LEU A 164 70.99 -27.55 40.46
CA LEU A 164 71.69 -27.30 41.72
C LEU A 164 72.36 -28.58 42.27
N THR A 165 71.66 -29.72 42.18
CA THR A 165 72.22 -31.00 42.65
C THR A 165 73.42 -31.42 41.81
N TRP A 166 73.35 -31.22 40.49
CA TRP A 166 74.46 -31.49 39.58
C TRP A 166 75.66 -30.58 39.87
N GLU A 167 75.43 -29.29 40.08
CA GLU A 167 76.49 -28.33 40.42
C GLU A 167 77.17 -28.65 41.76
N LEU A 168 76.39 -28.97 42.79
CA LEU A 168 76.90 -29.41 44.09
C LEU A 168 77.72 -30.69 43.97
N ALA A 169 77.26 -31.68 43.19
CA ALA A 169 77.98 -32.93 42.98
C ALA A 169 79.33 -32.72 42.25
N GLU A 170 79.39 -31.81 41.28
CA GLU A 170 80.65 -31.48 40.60
C GLU A 170 81.62 -30.73 41.53
N LEU A 171 81.11 -29.82 42.37
CA LEU A 171 81.91 -29.16 43.41
C LEU A 171 82.48 -30.16 44.43
N ASP A 172 81.67 -31.12 44.88
CA ASP A 172 82.11 -32.17 45.81
C ASP A 172 83.20 -33.05 45.18
N LYS A 173 83.03 -33.44 43.91
CA LYS A 173 84.05 -34.18 43.16
C LYS A 173 85.35 -33.40 43.06
N HIS A 174 85.28 -32.10 42.74
CA HIS A 174 86.45 -31.24 42.66
C HIS A 174 87.16 -31.13 44.02
N LYS A 175 86.40 -30.88 45.09
CA LYS A 175 86.90 -30.82 46.47
C LYS A 175 87.59 -32.13 46.89
N TYR A 176 87.01 -33.28 46.53
CA TYR A 176 87.59 -34.59 46.80
C TYR A 176 88.92 -34.77 46.06
N LEU A 177 88.96 -34.50 44.76
CA LEU A 177 90.17 -34.68 43.93
C LEU A 177 91.31 -33.73 44.32
N GLU A 178 91.00 -32.47 44.62
CA GLU A 178 92.03 -31.46 44.84
C GLU A 178 92.52 -31.36 46.28
N GLY A 179 91.65 -31.67 47.26
CA GLY A 179 91.93 -31.56 48.68
C GLY A 179 91.99 -32.90 49.38
N GLU A 180 90.83 -33.51 49.61
CA GLU A 180 90.67 -34.66 50.52
C GLU A 180 91.50 -35.88 50.07
N TYR A 181 91.50 -36.20 48.78
CA TYR A 181 92.26 -37.30 48.23
C TYR A 181 93.77 -37.13 48.42
N LYS A 182 94.30 -35.91 48.25
CA LYS A 182 95.74 -35.65 48.43
C LYS A 182 96.15 -35.80 49.89
N VAL A 183 95.34 -35.27 50.80
CA VAL A 183 95.57 -35.40 52.25
C VAL A 183 95.54 -36.87 52.68
N GLU A 184 94.54 -37.64 52.25
CA GLU A 184 94.49 -39.08 52.55
C GLU A 184 95.69 -39.85 51.99
N LEU A 185 96.17 -39.49 50.80
CA LEU A 185 97.33 -40.13 50.19
C LEU A 185 98.61 -39.86 50.99
N GLU A 186 98.82 -38.60 51.40
CA GLU A 186 99.94 -38.19 52.24
C GLU A 186 99.92 -38.89 53.61
N ASP A 187 98.75 -38.97 54.26
CA ASP A 187 98.59 -39.67 55.54
C ASP A 187 98.91 -41.17 55.42
N ARG A 188 98.40 -41.83 54.37
CA ARG A 188 98.65 -43.26 54.09
C ARG A 188 100.12 -43.52 53.78
N GLN A 189 100.78 -42.64 53.02
CA GLN A 189 102.21 -42.74 52.74
C GLN A 189 103.05 -42.51 54.00
N GLY A 190 102.67 -41.54 54.84
CA GLY A 190 103.31 -41.30 56.13
C GLY A 190 103.21 -42.52 57.06
N ALA A 191 102.06 -43.19 57.10
CA ALA A 191 101.87 -44.41 57.88
C ALA A 191 102.74 -45.59 57.39
N ILE A 192 102.98 -45.69 56.07
CA ILE A 192 103.87 -46.70 55.49
C ILE A 192 105.36 -46.37 55.77
N ALA A 193 105.74 -45.09 55.76
CA ALA A 193 107.12 -44.67 56.02
C ALA A 193 107.55 -44.79 57.50
N LEU A 194 106.59 -44.83 58.43
CA LEU A 194 106.81 -45.00 59.87
C LEU A 194 106.82 -46.46 60.34
N ALA A 195 106.44 -47.40 59.47
CA ALA A 195 106.42 -48.85 59.74
C ALA A 195 107.72 -49.52 59.26
#